data_AF-A0A2D5EM56-F1
#
_entry.id   AF-A0A2D5EM56-F1
#
_cell.length_a   1.000
_cell.length_b   1.000
_cell.length_c   1.000
_cell.angle_alpha   90.00
_cell.angle_beta   90.00
_cell.angle_gamma   90.00
#
_symmetry.space_group_name_H-M   'P 1'
#
loop_
_entity.id
_entity.type
_entity.pdbx_description
1 polymer ?
#
loop_
_entity_poly.entity_id
_entity_poly.type
_entity_poly.pdbx_seq_one_letter_code
_entity_poly.pdbx_strand_id
1 'polypeptide(L)'
;AALAATALGQGDVAAGLWRDLGIEARLSEGGMPIVEGVPEVRVRAPSVASGHGVLPEPERSFEVLWVAPTSPCHGVVISPSFRDCPVDWGDVVLWDGAPVSQDPPVFPLLEILREGDEHRFRFVALAKRGDVEKIVERLPEGVQAFAHPVGVEKDGDVLAYGKLVAPASVDLKALRGRFEAALAELRTMRLAMPELYEKTGPTKRAGQEHQAWRGIERVALKRGLVPEARADEERDDADAEEGGAA
;
A
#
# COMPACT_ATOMS: atom_id res chain seq x y z
N ALA A 1 27.67 7.96 5.42
CA ALA A 1 27.64 8.83 6.61
C ALA A 1 26.32 9.60 6.72
N ALA A 2 25.91 10.37 5.71
CA ALA A 2 24.66 11.16 5.75
C ALA A 2 23.40 10.30 6.01
N LEU A 3 23.31 9.13 5.36
CA LEU A 3 22.25 8.14 5.60
C LEU A 3 22.17 7.71 7.07
N ALA A 4 23.30 7.33 7.66
CA ALA A 4 23.37 6.87 9.04
C ALA A 4 23.02 7.99 10.03
N ALA A 5 23.50 9.22 9.79
CA ALA A 5 23.11 10.39 10.59
C ALA A 5 21.60 10.65 10.51
N THR A 6 20.99 10.48 9.33
CA THR A 6 19.53 10.58 9.12
C THR A 6 18.80 9.50 9.92
N ALA A 7 19.23 8.24 9.85
CA ALA A 7 18.65 7.13 10.61
C ALA A 7 18.71 7.34 12.13
N LEU A 8 19.78 7.97 12.61
CA LEU A 8 19.99 8.27 14.03
C LEU A 8 19.29 9.55 14.52
N GLY A 9 18.50 10.22 13.66
CA GLY A 9 17.85 11.49 13.99
C GLY A 9 18.82 12.67 14.15
N GLN A 10 20.05 12.55 13.67
CA GLN A 10 21.07 13.59 13.72
C GLN A 10 20.98 14.50 12.48
N GLY A 11 19.83 15.15 12.28
CA GLY A 11 19.54 15.82 11.01
C GLY A 11 20.46 16.99 10.68
N ASP A 12 21.00 17.71 11.67
CA ASP A 12 21.97 18.79 11.42
C ASP A 12 23.30 18.23 10.89
N VAL A 13 23.78 17.12 11.45
CA VAL A 13 24.94 16.38 10.95
C VAL A 13 24.67 15.86 9.54
N ALA A 14 23.49 15.26 9.31
CA ALA A 14 23.10 14.77 7.99
C ALA A 14 23.04 15.89 6.95
N ALA A 15 22.45 17.04 7.28
CA ALA A 15 22.39 18.22 6.41
C ALA A 15 23.77 18.80 6.12
N GLY A 16 24.67 18.83 7.10
CA GLY A 16 26.09 19.18 6.90
C GLY A 16 26.76 18.26 5.88
N LEU A 17 26.64 16.95 6.06
CA LEU A 17 27.22 15.96 5.16
C LEU A 17 26.65 16.02 3.74
N TRP A 18 25.37 16.36 3.58
CA TRP A 18 24.80 16.59 2.24
C TRP A 18 25.35 17.85 1.58
N ARG A 19 25.53 18.94 2.34
CA ARG A 19 26.15 20.18 1.83
C ARG A 19 27.60 19.98 1.43
N ASP A 20 28.34 19.16 2.16
CA ASP A 20 29.72 18.79 1.80
C ASP A 20 29.80 18.05 0.45
N LEU A 21 28.70 17.41 0.03
CA LEU A 21 28.54 16.77 -1.28
C LEU A 21 27.94 17.71 -2.35
N GLY A 22 27.76 18.99 -2.04
CA GLY A 22 27.21 19.99 -2.96
C GLY A 22 25.68 19.96 -3.08
N ILE A 23 24.99 19.24 -2.20
CA ILE A 23 23.52 19.21 -2.17
C ILE A 23 23.02 20.31 -1.24
N GLU A 24 22.08 21.13 -1.70
CA GLU A 24 21.49 22.24 -0.94
C GLU A 24 20.50 21.74 0.12
N ALA A 25 21.01 21.00 1.11
CA ALA A 25 20.23 20.51 2.24
C ALA A 25 20.11 21.58 3.34
N ARG A 26 18.88 21.78 3.81
CA ARG A 26 18.55 22.60 4.98
C ARG A 26 17.95 21.73 6.09
N LEU A 27 17.89 22.25 7.31
CA LEU A 27 17.20 21.56 8.41
C LEU A 27 15.72 21.94 8.39
N SER A 28 14.83 20.94 8.48
CA SER A 28 13.39 21.17 8.67
C SER A 28 13.06 21.49 10.13
N GLU A 29 11.85 22.00 10.38
CA GLU A 29 11.34 22.19 11.75
C GLU A 29 11.29 20.88 12.55
N GLY A 30 11.09 19.75 11.87
CA GLY A 30 11.12 18.41 12.45
C GLY A 30 12.53 17.88 12.73
N GLY A 31 13.58 18.68 12.52
CA GLY A 31 14.96 18.30 12.81
C GLY A 31 15.58 17.32 11.81
N MET A 32 14.94 17.11 10.65
CA MET A 32 15.43 16.23 9.57
C MET A 32 15.92 17.03 8.37
N PRO A 33 16.89 16.53 7.57
CA PRO A 33 17.37 17.24 6.40
C PRO A 33 16.28 17.34 5.33
N ILE A 34 16.15 18.49 4.69
CA ILE A 34 15.23 18.69 3.57
C ILE A 34 15.98 19.30 2.38
N VAL A 35 15.65 18.80 1.18
CA VAL A 35 16.17 19.24 -0.12
C VAL A 35 14.97 19.51 -1.02
N GLU A 36 14.97 20.64 -1.70
CA GLU A 36 13.84 21.03 -2.57
C GLU A 36 13.95 20.38 -3.95
N GLY A 37 12.80 20.12 -4.58
CA GLY A 37 12.75 19.64 -5.96
C GLY A 37 13.22 18.21 -6.17
N VAL A 38 13.33 17.39 -5.12
CA VAL A 38 13.65 15.96 -5.26
C VAL A 38 12.42 15.25 -5.88
N PRO A 39 12.56 14.58 -7.03
CA PRO A 39 11.44 13.91 -7.69
C PRO A 39 10.98 12.69 -6.89
N GLU A 40 9.73 12.27 -7.09
CA GLU A 40 9.20 11.03 -6.51
C GLU A 40 10.08 9.82 -6.86
N VAL A 41 10.28 8.95 -5.87
CA VAL A 41 11.10 7.74 -6.02
C VAL A 41 10.27 6.51 -5.72
N ARG A 42 10.80 5.35 -6.14
CA ARG A 42 10.21 4.05 -5.83
C ARG A 42 11.09 3.30 -4.87
N VAL A 43 10.49 2.77 -3.81
CA VAL A 43 11.16 1.99 -2.78
C VAL A 43 10.61 0.57 -2.80
N ARG A 44 11.51 -0.42 -2.80
CA ARG A 44 11.19 -1.83 -2.69
C ARG A 44 11.14 -2.22 -1.21
N ALA A 45 9.99 -2.73 -0.77
CA ALA A 45 9.77 -3.19 0.59
C ALA A 45 9.42 -4.69 0.61
N PRO A 46 9.89 -5.46 1.60
CA PRO A 46 9.49 -6.85 1.76
C PRO A 46 7.99 -6.94 2.03
N SER A 47 7.34 -7.95 1.49
CA SER A 47 5.91 -8.20 1.69
C SER A 47 5.64 -9.70 1.80
N VAL A 48 4.62 -10.06 2.56
CA VAL A 48 4.10 -11.44 2.65
C VAL A 48 2.66 -11.50 2.19
N ALA A 49 2.16 -12.70 1.92
CA ALA A 49 0.76 -12.90 1.58
C ALA A 49 -0.16 -12.24 2.63
N SER A 50 -1.20 -11.56 2.16
CA SER A 50 -2.13 -10.79 2.99
C SER A 50 -2.87 -11.65 4.02
N GLY A 51 -2.95 -12.97 3.78
CA GLY A 51 -3.74 -13.91 4.59
C GLY A 51 -5.26 -13.74 4.41
N HIS A 52 -5.69 -12.81 3.55
CA HIS A 52 -7.09 -12.60 3.22
C HIS A 52 -7.49 -13.39 1.97
N GLY A 53 -8.79 -13.66 1.86
CA GLY A 53 -9.33 -14.24 0.63
C GLY A 53 -9.10 -15.74 0.42
N VAL A 54 -9.12 -16.12 -0.85
CA VAL A 54 -8.99 -17.45 -1.44
C VAL A 54 -8.15 -17.45 -2.71
N LEU A 55 -7.76 -16.27 -3.23
CA LEU A 55 -6.83 -16.20 -4.36
C LEU A 55 -5.39 -16.48 -3.90
N PRO A 56 -4.58 -17.16 -4.73
CA PRO A 56 -3.18 -17.38 -4.41
C PRO A 56 -2.41 -16.05 -4.41
N GLU A 57 -1.57 -15.88 -3.38
CA GLU A 57 -0.59 -14.81 -3.25
C GLU A 57 0.76 -15.43 -2.89
N PRO A 58 1.88 -14.92 -3.41
CA PRO A 58 3.20 -15.41 -3.02
C PRO A 58 3.41 -15.25 -1.51
N GLU A 59 3.88 -16.31 -0.84
CA GLU A 59 4.13 -16.28 0.61
C GLU A 59 5.11 -15.16 1.01
N ARG A 60 6.15 -14.93 0.20
CA ARG A 60 7.15 -13.89 0.38
C ARG A 60 7.50 -13.26 -0.96
N SER A 61 7.57 -11.94 -0.99
CA SER A 61 7.85 -11.17 -2.19
C SER A 61 8.26 -9.75 -1.82
N PHE A 62 8.25 -8.85 -2.79
CA PHE A 62 8.47 -7.42 -2.57
C PHE A 62 7.37 -6.59 -3.23
N GLU A 63 6.95 -5.52 -2.55
CA GLU A 63 6.16 -4.46 -3.16
C GLU A 63 7.04 -3.26 -3.50
N VAL A 64 6.64 -2.53 -4.53
CA VAL A 64 7.28 -1.28 -4.95
C VAL A 64 6.31 -0.15 -4.64
N LEU A 65 6.71 0.71 -3.71
CA LEU A 65 5.92 1.82 -3.22
C LEU A 65 6.51 3.14 -3.71
N TRP A 66 5.65 4.11 -4.03
CA TRP A 66 6.03 5.48 -4.32
C TRP A 66 6.27 6.25 -3.03
N VAL A 67 7.30 7.08 -3.05
CA VAL A 67 7.70 7.94 -1.93
C VAL A 67 7.89 9.35 -2.47
N ALA A 68 7.32 10.33 -1.76
CA ALA A 68 7.60 11.75 -1.93
C ALA A 68 8.82 12.11 -1.06
N PRO A 69 10.01 12.31 -1.65
CA PRO A 69 11.22 12.54 -0.87
C PRO A 69 11.21 13.92 -0.23
N THR A 70 11.68 13.96 1.01
CA THR A 70 12.07 15.21 1.66
C THR A 70 13.58 15.42 1.54
N SER A 71 14.37 14.36 1.32
CA SER A 71 15.80 14.42 1.08
C SER A 71 16.24 13.31 0.10
N PRO A 72 17.52 13.22 -0.29
CA PRO A 72 18.01 12.18 -1.19
C PRO A 72 17.80 10.73 -0.71
N CYS A 73 17.55 10.52 0.59
CA CYS A 73 17.47 9.20 1.18
C CYS A 73 16.28 8.94 2.10
N HIS A 74 15.42 9.94 2.35
CA HIS A 74 14.21 9.75 3.15
C HIS A 74 13.05 10.62 2.67
N GLY A 75 11.83 10.18 3.00
CA GLY A 75 10.60 10.77 2.48
C GLY A 75 9.36 10.05 2.99
N VAL A 76 8.19 10.53 2.56
CA VAL A 76 6.88 10.02 2.96
C VAL A 76 6.37 9.05 1.90
N VAL A 77 5.88 7.88 2.30
CA VAL A 77 5.24 6.93 1.40
C VAL A 77 3.90 7.50 0.91
N ILE A 78 3.73 7.57 -0.40
CA ILE A 78 2.55 8.18 -1.07
C ILE A 78 1.81 7.17 -1.98
N SER A 79 2.03 5.88 -1.76
CA SER A 79 1.19 4.83 -2.33
C SER A 79 1.01 3.71 -1.30
N PRO A 80 -0.19 3.15 -1.15
CA PRO A 80 -0.40 2.09 -0.19
C PRO A 80 0.21 0.76 -0.66
N SER A 81 0.57 -0.08 0.30
CA SER A 81 0.82 -1.50 0.05
C SER A 81 -0.49 -2.27 -0.15
N PHE A 82 -0.51 -3.29 -1.00
CA PHE A 82 -1.71 -4.12 -1.23
C PHE A 82 -1.64 -5.48 -0.52
N ARG A 83 -0.45 -5.99 -0.26
CA ARG A 83 -0.20 -7.18 0.58
C ARG A 83 0.18 -6.75 1.99
N ASP A 84 0.59 -7.72 2.81
CA ASP A 84 1.08 -7.43 4.14
C ASP A 84 2.54 -6.97 4.08
N CYS A 85 2.79 -5.73 4.49
CA CYS A 85 4.05 -5.04 4.34
C CYS A 85 4.30 -4.21 5.61
N PRO A 86 5.53 -4.19 6.16
CA PRO A 86 5.84 -3.41 7.37
C PRO A 86 5.72 -1.89 7.14
N VAL A 87 5.75 -1.45 5.89
CA VAL A 87 5.64 -0.05 5.47
C VAL A 87 4.39 0.15 4.62
N ASP A 88 3.77 1.32 4.78
CA ASP A 88 2.54 1.68 4.08
C ASP A 88 2.36 3.21 4.01
N TRP A 89 1.26 3.65 3.40
CA TRP A 89 0.94 5.07 3.16
C TRP A 89 1.19 5.97 4.38
N GLY A 90 1.91 7.07 4.22
CA GLY A 90 2.14 8.08 5.27
C GLY A 90 3.35 7.80 6.15
N ASP A 91 3.92 6.59 6.10
CA ASP A 91 5.16 6.28 6.81
C ASP A 91 6.32 7.12 6.25
N VAL A 92 7.20 7.57 7.15
CA VAL A 92 8.47 8.20 6.80
C VAL A 92 9.54 7.12 6.76
N VAL A 93 10.17 6.96 5.60
CA VAL A 93 11.09 5.85 5.34
C VAL A 93 12.46 6.33 4.94
N LEU A 94 13.46 5.51 5.20
CA LEU A 94 14.83 5.64 4.75
C LEU A 94 15.14 4.57 3.69
N TRP A 95 15.85 4.92 2.62
CA TRP A 95 16.31 3.99 1.60
C TRP A 95 17.81 4.16 1.27
N ASP A 96 18.39 3.14 0.66
CA ASP A 96 19.75 3.22 0.10
C ASP A 96 19.71 3.93 -1.26
N GLY A 97 20.66 4.83 -1.52
CA GLY A 97 20.81 5.50 -2.81
C GLY A 97 21.33 4.57 -3.92
N ALA A 98 21.74 3.34 -3.61
CA ALA A 98 22.07 2.31 -4.58
C ALA A 98 20.80 1.55 -5.03
N PRO A 99 20.33 1.73 -6.28
CA PRO A 99 19.08 1.12 -6.70
C PRO A 99 19.25 -0.38 -7.02
N VAL A 100 18.20 -1.15 -6.73
CA VAL A 100 18.05 -2.58 -7.06
C VAL A 100 17.43 -2.84 -8.44
N SER A 101 16.92 -1.78 -9.10
CA SER A 101 16.50 -1.76 -10.50
C SER A 101 16.84 -0.40 -11.09
N GLN A 102 17.21 -0.31 -12.37
CA GLN A 102 17.77 0.93 -12.97
C GLN A 102 16.77 1.72 -13.81
N ASP A 103 15.79 1.07 -14.45
CA ASP A 103 14.86 1.73 -15.38
C ASP A 103 13.39 1.30 -15.16
N PRO A 104 12.57 2.12 -14.47
CA PRO A 104 13.00 3.27 -13.69
C PRO A 104 13.80 2.81 -12.45
N PRO A 105 14.47 3.72 -11.71
CA PRO A 105 15.16 3.34 -10.49
C PRO A 105 14.20 2.81 -9.42
N VAL A 106 14.63 1.80 -8.65
CA VAL A 106 13.96 1.31 -7.44
C VAL A 106 14.99 1.14 -6.34
N PHE A 107 14.77 1.73 -5.18
CA PHE A 107 15.71 1.73 -4.06
C PHE A 107 15.28 0.73 -2.98
N PRO A 108 16.21 0.05 -2.29
CA PRO A 108 15.83 -0.84 -1.21
C PRO A 108 15.46 -0.04 0.05
N LEU A 109 14.35 -0.41 0.70
CA LEU A 109 13.99 0.08 2.03
C LEU A 109 15.08 -0.30 3.04
N LEU A 110 15.47 0.64 3.89
CA LEU A 110 16.39 0.41 5.00
C LEU A 110 15.70 0.44 6.36
N GLU A 111 14.86 1.45 6.60
CA GLU A 111 14.26 1.69 7.92
C GLU A 111 12.96 2.48 7.81
N ILE A 112 12.05 2.27 8.78
CA ILE A 112 10.89 3.13 8.99
C ILE A 112 11.27 4.13 10.08
N LEU A 113 11.51 5.38 9.69
CA LEU A 113 11.92 6.44 10.59
C LEU A 113 10.76 6.91 11.48
N ARG A 114 9.55 6.87 10.95
CA ARG A 114 8.33 7.25 11.67
C ARG A 114 7.12 6.59 11.01
N GLU A 115 6.29 5.94 11.80
CA GLU A 115 4.98 5.47 11.33
C GLU A 115 4.05 6.67 11.03
N GLY A 116 3.27 6.57 9.96
CA GLY A 116 2.17 7.48 9.70
C GLY A 116 1.04 7.25 10.70
N ASP A 117 0.24 8.29 10.94
CA ASP A 117 -0.86 8.26 11.91
C ASP A 117 -2.21 7.94 11.27
N GLU A 118 -2.25 7.78 9.94
CA GLU A 118 -3.47 7.52 9.19
C GLU A 118 -4.09 6.17 9.52
N HIS A 119 -5.43 6.13 9.47
CA HIS A 119 -6.13 4.86 9.43
C HIS A 119 -6.07 4.29 8.02
N ARG A 120 -5.66 3.03 7.94
CA ARG A 120 -5.46 2.29 6.71
C ARG A 120 -6.36 1.06 6.77
N PHE A 121 -7.29 0.95 5.81
CA PHE A 121 -8.27 -0.14 5.77
C PHE A 121 -8.21 -0.86 4.43
N ARG A 122 -7.78 -2.12 4.43
CA ARG A 122 -7.79 -2.95 3.23
C ARG A 122 -9.22 -3.31 2.82
N PHE A 123 -9.47 -3.33 1.52
CA PHE A 123 -10.73 -3.78 0.95
C PHE A 123 -10.56 -4.67 -0.29
N VAL A 124 -11.58 -5.47 -0.55
CA VAL A 124 -11.81 -6.10 -1.86
C VAL A 124 -13.14 -5.63 -2.41
N ALA A 125 -13.18 -5.36 -3.70
CA ALA A 125 -14.36 -4.91 -4.41
C ALA A 125 -14.59 -5.70 -5.69
N LEU A 126 -15.84 -6.08 -5.93
CA LEU A 126 -16.34 -6.41 -7.26
C LEU A 126 -17.21 -5.23 -7.69
N ALA A 127 -16.69 -4.43 -8.61
CA ALA A 127 -17.21 -3.11 -8.92
C ALA A 127 -17.05 -2.79 -10.41
N LYS A 128 -17.77 -1.78 -10.89
CA LYS A 128 -17.44 -1.18 -12.18
C LYS A 128 -16.32 -0.17 -12.01
N ARG A 129 -15.59 0.10 -13.10
CA ARG A 129 -14.60 1.17 -13.12
C ARG A 129 -15.22 2.50 -12.70
N GLY A 130 -14.60 3.20 -11.75
CA GLY A 130 -15.14 4.46 -11.21
C GLY A 130 -16.10 4.31 -10.02
N ASP A 131 -16.54 3.10 -9.65
CA ASP A 131 -17.50 2.95 -8.55
C ASP A 131 -16.86 3.18 -7.17
N VAL A 132 -15.56 2.86 -7.01
CA VAL A 132 -14.84 3.13 -5.76
C VAL A 132 -14.71 4.63 -5.53
N GLU A 133 -14.38 5.38 -6.58
CA GLU A 133 -14.24 6.83 -6.57
C GLU A 133 -15.56 7.52 -6.15
N LYS A 134 -16.70 7.02 -6.64
CA LYS A 134 -18.03 7.49 -6.22
C LYS A 134 -18.33 7.25 -4.74
N ILE A 135 -17.77 6.21 -4.12
CA ILE A 135 -17.86 6.04 -2.66
C ILE A 135 -17.08 7.17 -2.00
N VAL A 136 -15.82 7.38 -2.41
CA VAL A 136 -14.90 8.34 -1.79
C VAL A 136 -15.47 9.75 -1.79
N GLU A 137 -16.13 10.15 -2.88
CA GLU A 137 -16.83 11.45 -2.99
C GLU A 137 -17.86 11.71 -1.88
N ARG A 138 -18.32 10.67 -1.18
CA ARG A 138 -19.33 10.73 -0.11
C ARG A 138 -18.74 10.55 1.29
N LEU A 139 -17.44 10.25 1.37
CA LEU A 139 -16.74 10.07 2.63
C LEU A 139 -16.32 11.43 3.21
N PRO A 140 -15.89 11.48 4.50
CA PRO A 140 -15.33 12.70 5.08
C PRO A 140 -14.14 13.24 4.27
N GLU A 141 -13.88 14.54 4.42
CA GLU A 141 -12.72 15.21 3.81
C GLU A 141 -11.41 14.55 4.25
N GLY A 142 -10.44 14.49 3.33
CA GLY A 142 -9.13 13.87 3.54
C GLY A 142 -9.12 12.34 3.41
N VAL A 143 -10.29 11.69 3.28
CA VAL A 143 -10.37 10.25 3.00
C VAL A 143 -10.08 9.98 1.52
N GLN A 144 -9.21 9.01 1.26
CA GLN A 144 -8.82 8.59 -0.09
C GLN A 144 -8.97 7.08 -0.22
N ALA A 145 -9.26 6.60 -1.44
CA ALA A 145 -9.19 5.18 -1.75
C ALA A 145 -8.24 4.95 -2.92
N PHE A 146 -7.49 3.86 -2.81
CA PHE A 146 -6.62 3.36 -3.86
C PHE A 146 -7.14 1.98 -4.24
N ALA A 147 -7.51 1.81 -5.50
CA ALA A 147 -7.97 0.55 -6.05
C ALA A 147 -7.00 0.05 -7.11
N HIS A 148 -6.59 -1.20 -6.98
CA HIS A 148 -5.78 -1.93 -7.92
C HIS A 148 -6.65 -3.03 -8.58
N PRO A 149 -7.14 -2.81 -9.81
CA PRO A 149 -7.86 -3.81 -10.57
C PRO A 149 -6.98 -5.05 -10.81
N VAL A 150 -7.53 -6.23 -10.61
CA VAL A 150 -6.85 -7.51 -10.83
C VAL A 150 -7.57 -8.33 -11.88
N GLY A 151 -6.78 -8.87 -12.82
CA GLY A 151 -7.28 -9.73 -13.89
C GLY A 151 -7.90 -8.94 -15.03
N VAL A 152 -9.03 -9.43 -15.56
CA VAL A 152 -9.72 -8.89 -16.74
C VAL A 152 -11.07 -8.28 -16.38
N GLU A 153 -11.42 -7.20 -17.08
CA GLU A 153 -12.75 -6.60 -17.00
C GLU A 153 -13.73 -7.42 -17.87
N LYS A 154 -14.90 -7.79 -17.33
CA LYS A 154 -15.99 -8.42 -18.09
C LYS A 154 -17.32 -7.79 -17.74
N ASP A 155 -18.10 -7.45 -18.78
CA ASP A 155 -19.39 -6.76 -18.64
C ASP A 155 -19.32 -5.46 -17.80
N GLY A 156 -18.14 -4.83 -17.80
CA GLY A 156 -17.81 -3.65 -17.01
C GLY A 156 -17.44 -3.93 -15.54
N ASP A 157 -17.57 -5.17 -15.08
CA ASP A 157 -17.17 -5.59 -13.73
C ASP A 157 -15.68 -5.94 -13.70
N VAL A 158 -15.02 -5.54 -12.62
CA VAL A 158 -13.64 -5.90 -12.32
C VAL A 158 -13.50 -6.25 -10.83
N LEU A 159 -12.62 -7.20 -10.53
CA LEU A 159 -12.16 -7.43 -9.16
C LEU A 159 -11.08 -6.40 -8.85
N ALA A 160 -11.19 -5.68 -7.75
CA ALA A 160 -10.15 -4.76 -7.29
C ALA A 160 -9.82 -5.02 -5.83
N TYR A 161 -8.52 -5.02 -5.53
CA TYR A 161 -8.04 -4.88 -4.15
C TYR A 161 -7.71 -3.44 -3.90
N GLY A 162 -7.86 -3.00 -2.67
CA GLY A 162 -7.61 -1.62 -2.38
C GLY A 162 -7.37 -1.30 -0.92
N LYS A 163 -7.09 -0.03 -0.69
CA LYS A 163 -6.92 0.53 0.64
C LYS A 163 -7.66 1.86 0.73
N LEU A 164 -8.46 2.00 1.78
CA LEU A 164 -9.04 3.26 2.19
C LEU A 164 -8.10 3.88 3.23
N VAL A 165 -7.60 5.07 2.95
CA VAL A 165 -6.74 5.85 3.84
C VAL A 165 -7.57 7.01 4.39
N ALA A 166 -7.56 7.18 5.71
CA ALA A 166 -8.28 8.25 6.38
C ALA A 166 -7.38 8.95 7.41
N PRO A 167 -7.51 10.27 7.60
CA PRO A 167 -6.71 11.00 8.60
C PRO A 167 -6.88 10.43 10.00
N ALA A 168 -5.83 10.47 10.82
CA ALA A 168 -5.84 9.99 12.21
C ALA A 168 -7.01 10.55 13.04
N SER A 169 -7.36 11.81 12.77
CA SER A 169 -8.38 12.60 13.47
C SER A 169 -9.83 12.28 13.07
N VAL A 170 -10.05 11.41 12.08
CA VAL A 170 -11.41 11.10 11.60
C VAL A 170 -12.20 10.33 12.66
N ASP A 171 -13.49 10.66 12.81
CA ASP A 171 -14.40 9.81 13.60
C ASP A 171 -14.72 8.53 12.83
N LEU A 172 -14.13 7.41 13.27
CA LEU A 172 -14.30 6.10 12.64
C LEU A 172 -15.76 5.61 12.61
N LYS A 173 -16.59 5.98 13.59
CA LYS A 173 -18.02 5.60 13.59
C LYS A 173 -18.78 6.38 12.53
N ALA A 174 -18.49 7.68 12.39
CA ALA A 174 -19.07 8.51 11.35
C ALA A 174 -18.59 8.07 9.95
N LEU A 175 -17.31 7.73 9.80
CA LEU A 175 -16.74 7.17 8.58
C LEU A 175 -17.47 5.90 8.17
N ARG A 176 -17.64 4.95 9.10
CA ARG A 176 -18.40 3.71 8.85
C ARG A 176 -19.83 3.98 8.40
N GLY A 177 -20.55 4.87 9.11
CA GLY A 177 -21.93 5.20 8.75
C GLY A 177 -22.06 5.78 7.33
N ARG A 178 -21.14 6.67 6.93
CA ARG A 178 -21.10 7.23 5.57
C ARG A 178 -20.73 6.18 4.53
N PHE A 179 -19.76 5.33 4.84
CA PHE A 179 -19.36 4.23 3.98
C PHE A 179 -20.52 3.26 3.71
N GLU A 180 -21.23 2.83 4.75
CA GLU A 180 -22.41 1.95 4.63
C GLU A 180 -23.53 2.61 3.81
N ALA A 181 -23.81 3.89 4.05
CA ALA A 181 -24.81 4.64 3.27
C ALA A 181 -24.42 4.75 1.79
N ALA A 182 -23.15 5.08 1.50
CA ALA A 182 -22.63 5.17 0.14
C ALA A 182 -22.71 3.82 -0.60
N LEU A 183 -22.35 2.72 0.08
CA LEU A 183 -22.42 1.38 -0.47
C LEU A 183 -23.87 0.93 -0.75
N ALA A 184 -24.83 1.30 0.11
CA ALA A 184 -26.25 0.95 -0.06
C ALA A 184 -26.89 1.62 -1.30
N GLU A 185 -26.41 2.80 -1.67
CA GLU A 185 -26.84 3.50 -2.88
C GLU A 185 -26.22 2.91 -4.16
N LEU A 186 -24.97 2.43 -4.09
CA LEU A 186 -24.25 1.79 -5.19
C LEU A 186 -24.56 0.29 -5.27
N ARG A 187 -25.83 -0.04 -5.56
CA ARG A 187 -26.37 -1.41 -5.54
C ARG A 187 -25.67 -2.41 -6.46
N THR A 188 -24.89 -1.94 -7.43
CA THR A 188 -24.16 -2.78 -8.39
C THR A 188 -22.83 -3.28 -7.85
N MET A 189 -22.29 -2.65 -6.82
CA MET A 189 -20.99 -2.95 -6.28
C MET A 189 -21.08 -3.81 -5.02
N ARG A 190 -20.12 -4.72 -4.88
CA ARG A 190 -19.89 -5.46 -3.64
C ARG A 190 -18.52 -5.09 -3.13
N LEU A 191 -18.42 -4.66 -1.88
CA LEU A 191 -17.17 -4.31 -1.26
C LEU A 191 -17.15 -4.88 0.15
N ALA A 192 -16.01 -5.45 0.55
CA ALA A 192 -15.77 -5.90 1.92
C ALA A 192 -14.52 -5.23 2.48
N MET A 193 -14.62 -4.70 3.71
CA MET A 193 -13.54 -3.98 4.39
C MET A 193 -13.52 -4.34 5.89
N PRO A 194 -12.99 -5.53 6.26
CA PRO A 194 -13.13 -6.07 7.61
C PRO A 194 -12.52 -5.19 8.71
N GLU A 195 -11.33 -4.64 8.47
CA GLU A 195 -10.55 -3.86 9.44
C GLU A 195 -11.31 -2.64 9.98
N LEU A 196 -12.18 -2.01 9.16
CA LEU A 196 -13.02 -0.88 9.63
C LEU A 196 -14.00 -1.32 10.73
N TYR A 197 -14.56 -2.52 10.61
CA TYR A 197 -15.52 -3.04 11.58
C TYR A 197 -14.84 -3.59 12.82
N GLU A 198 -13.62 -4.11 12.69
CA GLU A 198 -12.78 -4.49 13.82
C GLU A 198 -12.46 -3.27 14.68
N LYS A 199 -12.02 -2.16 14.06
CA LYS A 199 -11.71 -0.92 14.78
C LYS A 199 -12.93 -0.19 15.36
N THR A 200 -14.12 -0.37 14.79
CA THR A 200 -15.34 0.33 15.26
C THR A 200 -16.23 -0.48 16.21
N GLY A 201 -15.87 -1.73 16.51
CA GLY A 201 -16.44 -2.52 17.61
C GLY A 201 -17.44 -3.65 17.30
N PRO A 202 -18.22 -3.70 16.20
CA PRO A 202 -19.14 -4.80 15.98
C PRO A 202 -18.41 -6.06 15.46
N THR A 203 -17.85 -6.87 16.38
CA THR A 203 -17.08 -8.09 16.07
C THR A 203 -17.82 -9.06 15.15
N LYS A 204 -19.14 -9.22 15.32
CA LYS A 204 -19.97 -10.05 14.45
C LYS A 204 -19.96 -9.55 13.01
N ARG A 205 -19.98 -8.22 12.81
CA ARG A 205 -19.98 -7.61 11.49
C ARG A 205 -18.60 -7.74 10.84
N ALA A 206 -17.51 -7.58 11.58
CA ALA A 206 -16.16 -7.87 11.08
C ALA A 206 -16.05 -9.31 10.53
N GLY A 207 -16.57 -10.30 11.27
CA GLY A 207 -16.62 -11.68 10.78
C GLY A 207 -17.46 -11.85 9.50
N GLN A 208 -18.57 -11.12 9.35
CA GLN A 208 -19.36 -11.12 8.12
C GLN A 208 -18.59 -10.52 6.94
N GLU A 209 -17.81 -9.48 7.16
CA GLU A 209 -16.98 -8.84 6.13
C GLU A 209 -15.85 -9.75 5.66
N HIS A 210 -15.20 -10.49 6.57
CA HIS A 210 -14.23 -11.53 6.19
C HIS A 210 -14.87 -12.61 5.30
N GLN A 211 -16.10 -13.03 5.61
CA GLN A 211 -16.82 -13.99 4.75
C GLN A 211 -17.24 -13.33 3.42
N ALA A 212 -17.65 -12.06 3.43
CA ALA A 212 -18.00 -11.32 2.24
C ALA A 212 -16.79 -11.17 1.30
N TRP A 213 -15.59 -10.92 1.84
CA TRP A 213 -14.34 -10.86 1.10
C TRP A 213 -14.12 -12.15 0.30
N ARG A 214 -14.12 -13.30 0.98
CA ARG A 214 -14.00 -14.62 0.33
C ARG A 214 -15.12 -14.87 -0.68
N GLY A 215 -16.33 -14.40 -0.39
CA GLY A 215 -17.48 -14.49 -1.30
C GLY A 215 -17.30 -13.68 -2.58
N ILE A 216 -16.75 -12.48 -2.48
CA ILE A 216 -16.47 -11.58 -3.61
C ILE A 216 -15.47 -12.24 -4.58
N GLU A 217 -14.36 -12.75 -4.06
CA GLU A 217 -13.34 -13.41 -4.88
C GLU A 217 -13.85 -14.70 -5.55
N ARG A 218 -14.61 -15.53 -4.84
CA ARG A 218 -15.23 -16.73 -5.45
C ARG A 218 -16.17 -16.38 -6.59
N VAL A 219 -16.91 -15.27 -6.47
CA VAL A 219 -17.76 -14.78 -7.55
C VAL A 219 -16.91 -14.29 -8.73
N ALA A 220 -15.80 -13.60 -8.46
CA ALA A 220 -14.87 -13.15 -9.49
C ALA A 220 -14.23 -14.33 -10.25
N LEU A 221 -13.79 -15.38 -9.54
CA LEU A 221 -13.31 -16.63 -10.13
C LEU A 221 -14.37 -17.29 -11.01
N LYS A 222 -15.60 -17.45 -10.51
CA LYS A 222 -16.70 -18.06 -11.28
C LYS A 222 -17.05 -17.28 -12.55
N ARG A 223 -16.85 -15.95 -12.54
CA ARG A 223 -17.05 -15.08 -13.71
C ARG A 223 -15.80 -15.05 -14.63
N GLY A 224 -14.71 -15.68 -14.22
CA GLY A 224 -13.43 -15.66 -14.93
C GLY A 224 -12.85 -14.24 -15.03
N LEU A 225 -13.03 -13.42 -13.99
CA LEU A 225 -12.41 -12.09 -13.89
C LEU A 225 -10.93 -12.20 -13.52
N VAL A 226 -10.49 -13.32 -12.94
CA VAL A 226 -9.10 -13.59 -12.59
C VAL A 226 -8.61 -14.75 -13.45
N PRO A 227 -7.43 -14.66 -14.08
CA PRO A 227 -6.83 -15.77 -14.81
C PRO A 227 -6.61 -16.98 -13.90
N GLU A 228 -6.92 -18.19 -14.37
CA GLU A 228 -6.68 -19.44 -13.62
C GLU A 228 -5.18 -19.71 -13.38
N ALA A 229 -4.30 -19.13 -14.21
CA ALA A 229 -2.88 -19.46 -14.31
C ALA A 229 -1.96 -18.90 -13.20
N ARG A 230 -2.46 -18.18 -12.19
CA ARG A 230 -1.65 -17.79 -11.02
C ARG A 230 -1.43 -18.92 -10.00
N ALA A 231 -1.94 -20.12 -10.27
CA ALA A 231 -1.76 -21.29 -9.42
C ALA A 231 -0.56 -22.18 -9.80
N ASP A 232 0.01 -22.00 -10.99
CA ASP A 232 1.00 -22.95 -11.55
C ASP A 232 2.43 -22.37 -11.69
N GLU A 233 2.64 -21.06 -11.55
CA GLU A 233 3.98 -20.43 -11.71
C GLU A 233 4.96 -20.73 -10.56
N GLU A 234 4.52 -21.31 -9.43
CA GLU A 234 5.41 -21.68 -8.31
C GLU A 234 6.12 -23.03 -8.47
N ARG A 235 5.85 -23.79 -9.55
CA ARG A 235 6.58 -25.05 -9.81
C ARG A 235 7.90 -24.87 -10.54
N ASP A 236 8.05 -23.84 -11.37
CA ASP A 236 9.20 -23.73 -12.26
C ASP A 236 10.43 -23.11 -11.56
N ASP A 237 10.27 -22.36 -10.47
CA ASP A 237 11.40 -21.77 -9.72
C ASP A 237 12.04 -22.73 -8.70
N ALA A 238 11.34 -23.80 -8.29
CA ALA A 238 11.90 -24.80 -7.37
C ALA A 238 12.83 -25.79 -8.07
N ASP A 239 12.66 -26.02 -9.38
CA ASP A 239 13.47 -26.95 -10.17
C ASP A 239 14.74 -26.30 -10.78
N ALA A 240 14.89 -24.97 -10.66
CA ALA A 240 16.04 -24.24 -11.18
C ALA A 240 17.27 -24.26 -10.25
N GLU A 241 17.12 -24.64 -8.96
CA GLU A 241 18.24 -24.67 -8.00
C GLU A 241 18.98 -26.03 -7.92
N GLU A 242 18.49 -27.11 -8.51
CA GLU A 242 19.18 -28.44 -8.45
C GLU A 242 20.11 -28.75 -9.65
N GLY A 243 20.16 -27.90 -10.68
CA GLY A 243 20.90 -28.18 -11.93
C GLY A 243 22.36 -27.70 -12.01
N GLY A 244 22.91 -27.12 -10.93
CA GLY A 244 24.12 -26.30 -10.99
C GLY A 244 25.34 -26.79 -10.21
N ALA A 245 25.60 -28.10 -10.14
CA ALA A 245 26.88 -28.60 -9.64
C ALA A 245 27.28 -29.91 -10.36
N ALA A 246 28.08 -29.75 -11.41
CA ALA A 246 28.90 -30.82 -12.00
C ALA A 246 30.25 -30.23 -12.43
#